data_AF-A0A5E4N874-F1
#
_entry.id   AF-A0A5E4N874-F1
#
_cell.length_a   1.000
_cell.length_b   1.000
_cell.length_c   1.000
_cell.angle_alpha   90.00
_cell.angle_beta   90.00
_cell.angle_gamma   90.00
#
_symmetry.space_group_name_H-M   'P 1'
#
loop_
_entity.id
_entity.type
_entity.pdbx_description
1 polymer ?
#
loop_
_entity_poly.entity_id
_entity_poly.type
_entity_poly.pdbx_seq_one_letter_code
_entity_poly.pdbx_strand_id
1 'polypeptide(L)'
;MWYEAMPPAIIVYILLNIPDKICSLSNKVFFGNVYKRDIGKPWIQQLYARDWELTGDPYKAQGLESLPDKPTITGIDWKMYGKGSPHGFYG
;
A
#
# COMPACT_ATOMS: atom_id res chain seq x y z
N MET A 1 7.08 6.63 48.25
CA MET A 1 7.97 7.71 47.72
C MET A 1 7.83 7.82 46.20
N TRP A 2 8.22 8.92 45.56
CA TRP A 2 8.00 9.12 44.11
C TRP A 2 8.60 8.01 43.22
N TYR A 3 9.68 7.36 43.68
CA TYR A 3 10.33 6.26 42.97
C TYR A 3 9.54 4.95 42.99
N GLU A 4 8.64 4.72 43.96
CA GLU A 4 7.80 3.52 44.05
C GLU A 4 6.71 3.49 42.98
N ALA A 5 6.41 4.65 42.38
CA ALA A 5 5.51 4.74 41.23
C ALA A 5 6.21 4.35 39.90
N MET A 6 7.55 4.28 39.86
CA MET A 6 8.27 3.95 38.63
C MET A 6 8.08 2.49 38.20
N PRO A 7 8.18 1.46 39.08
CA PRO A 7 7.95 0.08 38.68
C PRO A 7 6.59 -0.18 37.99
N PRO A 8 5.44 0.24 38.53
CA PRO A 8 4.16 0.03 37.84
C PRO A 8 4.07 0.84 36.54
N ALA A 9 4.61 2.06 36.48
CA ALA A 9 4.63 2.86 35.26
C ALA A 9 5.46 2.20 34.14
N ILE A 10 6.61 1.61 34.48
CA ILE A 10 7.46 0.88 33.54
C ILE A 10 6.76 -0.38 33.02
N ILE A 11 6.10 -1.13 33.90
CA ILE A 11 5.34 -2.33 33.49
C ILE A 11 4.24 -1.95 32.49
N VAL A 12 3.47 -0.91 32.77
CA VAL A 12 2.42 -0.42 31.86
C VAL A 12 3.02 0.04 30.53
N TYR A 13 4.11 0.80 30.57
CA TYR A 13 4.79 1.25 29.35
C TYR A 13 5.25 0.07 28.49
N ILE A 14 5.90 -0.93 29.08
CA ILE A 14 6.37 -2.12 28.35
C ILE A 14 5.17 -2.85 27.74
N LEU A 15 4.12 -3.09 28.52
CA LEU A 15 2.93 -3.81 28.06
C LEU A 15 2.19 -3.09 26.93
N LEU A 16 2.19 -1.76 26.91
CA LEU A 16 1.59 -0.98 25.82
C LEU A 16 2.44 -1.00 24.54
N ASN A 17 3.77 -1.07 24.65
CA ASN A 17 4.67 -1.06 23.49
C ASN A 17 4.75 -2.44 22.80
N ILE A 18 4.61 -3.53 23.55
CA ILE A 18 4.66 -4.89 22.99
C ILE A 18 3.68 -5.11 21.83
N PRO A 19 2.36 -4.84 21.95
CA PRO A 19 1.41 -5.10 20.87
C PRO A 19 1.67 -4.24 19.63
N ASP A 20 2.12 -3.00 19.79
CA ASP A 20 2.50 -2.13 18.68
C ASP A 20 3.67 -2.71 17.88
N LYS A 21 4.74 -3.14 18.57
CA LYS A 21 5.90 -3.78 17.95
C LYS A 21 5.55 -5.10 17.28
N ILE A 22 4.70 -5.92 17.91
CA ILE A 22 4.24 -7.18 17.32
C ILE A 22 3.43 -6.93 16.04
N CYS A 23 2.56 -5.92 16.03
CA CYS A 23 1.77 -5.55 14.84
C CYS A 23 2.68 -5.06 13.69
N SER A 24 3.62 -4.18 13.99
CA SER A 24 4.60 -3.68 13.01
C SER A 24 5.45 -4.81 12.42
N LEU A 25 5.93 -5.72 13.28
CA LEU A 25 6.72 -6.88 12.86
C LEU A 25 5.89 -7.86 12.02
N SER A 26 4.67 -8.18 12.44
CA SER A 26 3.80 -9.09 11.70
C SER A 26 3.46 -8.53 10.33
N ASN A 27 3.15 -7.23 10.22
CA ASN A 27 2.90 -6.59 8.93
C ASN A 27 4.10 -6.73 7.99
N LYS A 28 5.32 -6.50 8.51
CA LYS A 28 6.54 -6.64 7.71
C LYS A 28 6.76 -8.06 7.20
N VAL A 29 6.40 -9.07 7.99
CA VAL A 29 6.53 -10.48 7.61
C VAL A 29 5.51 -10.88 6.55
N PHE A 30 4.25 -10.44 6.68
CA PHE A 30 3.18 -10.86 5.75
C PHE A 30 3.10 -10.03 4.47
N PHE A 31 3.32 -8.72 4.56
CA PHE A 31 3.14 -7.78 3.44
C PHE A 31 4.45 -7.23 2.88
N GLY A 32 5.60 -7.61 3.46
CA GLY A 32 6.90 -7.02 3.13
C GLY A 32 7.05 -5.56 3.58
N ASN A 33 6.01 -4.96 4.16
CA ASN A 33 5.99 -3.58 4.61
C ASN A 33 5.51 -3.46 6.05
N VAL A 34 6.15 -2.58 6.82
CA VAL A 34 5.81 -2.34 8.23
C VAL A 34 4.42 -1.72 8.38
N TYR A 35 4.05 -0.86 7.44
CA TYR A 35 2.79 -0.15 7.45
C TYR A 35 1.76 -0.86 6.60
N LYS A 36 0.55 -1.02 7.14
CA LYS A 36 -0.62 -1.39 6.34
C LYS A 36 -1.07 -0.21 5.51
N ARG A 37 -1.56 -0.51 4.32
CA ARG A 37 -2.13 0.51 3.43
C ARG A 37 -3.48 0.96 3.97
N ASP A 38 -3.74 2.26 3.92
CA ASP A 38 -5.05 2.81 4.29
C ASP A 38 -6.10 2.36 3.26
N ILE A 39 -7.30 2.03 3.74
CA ILE A 39 -8.47 1.65 2.95
C ILE A 39 -9.74 2.32 3.50
N GLY A 40 -9.60 3.34 4.35
CA GLY A 40 -10.73 3.99 5.03
C GLY A 40 -11.63 4.81 4.10
N LYS A 41 -11.16 5.17 2.89
CA LYS A 41 -11.89 6.02 1.96
C LYS A 41 -12.17 5.30 0.63
N PRO A 42 -13.34 5.51 -0.01
CA PRO A 42 -13.72 4.76 -1.21
C PRO A 42 -12.74 4.87 -2.38
N TRP A 43 -12.19 6.05 -2.63
CA TRP A 43 -11.21 6.22 -3.72
C TRP A 43 -9.88 5.51 -3.43
N ILE A 44 -9.48 5.40 -2.16
CA ILE A 44 -8.27 4.67 -1.77
C ILE A 44 -8.49 3.16 -1.93
N GLN A 45 -9.71 2.67 -1.65
CA GLN A 45 -10.09 1.28 -1.91
C GLN A 45 -10.02 0.94 -3.41
N GLN A 46 -10.49 1.85 -4.28
CA GLN A 46 -10.36 1.68 -5.73
C GLN A 46 -8.89 1.62 -6.16
N LEU A 47 -8.02 2.48 -5.61
CA LEU A 47 -6.59 2.43 -5.88
C LEU A 47 -5.92 1.15 -5.33
N TYR A 48 -6.38 0.64 -4.19
CA TYR A 48 -5.92 -0.63 -3.64
C TYR A 48 -6.27 -1.81 -4.57
N ALA A 49 -7.51 -1.84 -5.07
CA ALA A 49 -7.96 -2.85 -6.04
C ALA A 49 -7.20 -2.75 -7.36
N ARG A 50 -7.00 -1.53 -7.88
CA ARG A 50 -6.17 -1.28 -9.07
C ARG A 50 -4.77 -1.86 -8.91
N ASP A 51 -4.11 -1.60 -7.78
CA ASP A 51 -2.75 -2.10 -7.56
C ASP A 51 -2.73 -3.65 -7.49
N TRP A 52 -3.79 -4.27 -6.95
CA TRP A 52 -4.01 -5.73 -6.98
C TRP A 52 -4.12 -6.27 -8.42
N GLU A 53 -4.85 -5.59 -9.30
CA GLU A 53 -5.00 -5.99 -10.71
C GLU A 53 -3.70 -5.83 -11.50
N LEU A 54 -2.91 -4.78 -11.23
CA LEU A 54 -1.68 -4.49 -11.97
C LEU A 54 -0.50 -5.39 -11.59
N THR A 55 -0.39 -5.78 -10.32
CA THR A 55 0.80 -6.49 -9.80
C THR A 55 0.51 -7.81 -9.10
N GLY A 56 -0.75 -8.06 -8.74
CA GLY A 56 -1.14 -9.14 -7.84
C GLY A 56 -0.83 -8.87 -6.36
N ASP A 57 -0.10 -7.79 -6.02
CA ASP A 57 0.25 -7.43 -4.64
C ASP A 57 0.26 -5.89 -4.45
N PRO A 58 -0.66 -5.32 -3.66
CA PRO A 58 -0.87 -3.89 -3.49
C PRO A 58 0.22 -3.21 -2.66
N TYR A 59 1.12 -4.00 -2.06
CA TYR A 59 2.31 -3.52 -1.37
C TYR A 59 3.53 -3.44 -2.29
N LYS A 60 3.46 -4.00 -3.50
CA LYS A 60 4.49 -3.89 -4.52
C LYS A 60 4.25 -2.68 -5.42
N ALA A 61 5.06 -1.64 -5.25
CA ALA A 61 5.00 -0.47 -6.13
C ALA A 61 5.46 -0.83 -7.55
N GLN A 62 4.74 -0.34 -8.57
CA GLN A 62 5.26 -0.27 -9.94
C GLN A 62 5.85 1.11 -10.19
N GLY A 63 7.14 1.16 -10.49
CA GLY A 63 7.81 2.37 -10.92
C GLY A 63 7.76 2.55 -12.44
N LEU A 64 8.60 3.46 -12.93
CA LEU A 64 8.71 3.79 -14.36
C LEU A 64 9.29 2.62 -15.18
N GLU A 65 9.95 1.68 -14.52
CA GLU A 65 10.51 0.47 -15.13
C GLU A 65 9.44 -0.50 -15.66
N SER A 66 8.18 -0.40 -15.23
CA SER A 66 7.09 -1.21 -15.80
C SER A 66 6.54 -0.65 -17.11
N LEU A 67 6.91 0.59 -17.46
CA LEU A 67 6.46 1.23 -18.69
C LEU A 67 7.28 0.75 -19.89
N PRO A 68 6.67 0.65 -21.08
CA PRO A 68 7.41 0.32 -22.30
C PRO A 68 8.37 1.45 -22.71
N ASP A 69 9.58 1.09 -23.14
CA ASP A 69 10.64 2.04 -23.55
C ASP A 69 10.24 2.97 -24.70
N LYS A 70 9.27 2.55 -25.51
CA LYS A 70 8.75 3.35 -26.62
C LYS A 70 7.38 3.88 -26.24
N PRO A 71 7.12 5.18 -26.39
CA PRO A 71 5.78 5.71 -26.22
C PRO A 71 4.89 5.07 -27.28
N THR A 72 4.02 4.16 -26.86
CA THR A 72 2.84 3.86 -27.65
C THR A 72 2.10 5.18 -27.78
N ILE A 73 1.77 5.60 -29.01
CA ILE A 73 1.19 6.91 -29.34
C ILE A 73 -0.15 7.18 -28.61
N THR A 74 -0.64 6.21 -27.81
CA THR A 74 -1.82 6.26 -26.94
C THR A 74 -1.63 5.58 -25.57
N GLY A 75 -0.40 5.24 -25.16
CA GLY A 75 -0.08 4.67 -23.84
C GLY A 75 -0.61 3.26 -23.53
N ILE A 76 -1.42 2.66 -24.41
CA ILE A 76 -2.09 1.37 -24.21
C ILE A 76 -1.85 0.50 -25.44
N ASP A 77 -1.43 -0.76 -25.25
CA ASP A 77 -1.40 -1.75 -26.34
C ASP A 77 -2.83 -2.26 -26.61
N TRP A 78 -3.51 -1.60 -27.54
CA TRP A 78 -4.87 -1.93 -27.95
C TRP A 78 -5.01 -3.31 -28.61
N LYS A 79 -3.91 -4.01 -28.94
CA LYS A 79 -3.97 -5.41 -29.37
C LYS A 79 -4.25 -6.37 -28.22
N MET A 80 -3.82 -6.01 -27.01
CA MET A 80 -3.94 -6.87 -25.82
C MET A 80 -5.23 -6.59 -25.04
N TYR A 81 -5.70 -5.33 -25.01
CA TYR A 81 -6.87 -4.90 -24.22
C TYR A 81 -8.12 -4.59 -25.05
N GLY A 82 -8.07 -4.78 -26.37
CA GLY A 82 -9.13 -4.44 -27.30
C GLY A 82 -9.29 -2.93 -27.48
N LYS A 83 -9.63 -2.48 -28.69
CA LYS A 83 -9.79 -1.05 -28.99
C LYS A 83 -10.88 -0.45 -28.08
N GLY A 84 -10.47 0.35 -27.11
CA GLY A 84 -11.41 1.13 -26.30
C GLY A 84 -12.25 2.04 -27.18
N SER A 85 -13.45 2.38 -26.73
CA SER A 85 -14.30 3.35 -27.40
C SER A 85 -13.49 4.62 -27.70
N PRO A 86 -13.62 5.23 -28.90
CA PRO A 86 -12.89 6.44 -29.24
C PRO A 86 -13.40 7.58 -28.36
N HIS A 87 -12.87 7.68 -27.14
CA HIS A 87 -12.93 8.89 -26.36
C HIS A 87 -12.02 9.88 -27.08
N GLY A 88 -12.62 10.67 -27.97
CA GLY A 88 -12.00 11.90 -28.44
C GLY A 88 -11.55 12.66 -27.21
N PHE A 89 -10.26 12.96 -27.14
CA PHE A 89 -9.76 14.04 -26.31
C PHE A 89 -10.65 15.25 -26.59
N TYR A 90 -11.54 15.58 -25.67
CA TYR A 90 -12.30 16.81 -25.74
C TYR A 90 -11.34 17.94 -25.39
N GLY A 91 -11.05 18.79 -26.38
CA GLY A 91 -10.68 20.20 -26.25
C GLY A 91 -9.38 20.51 -25.55
#